data_AF-A0A3D3UIU8-F1
#
_entry.id   AF-A0A3D3UIU8-F1
#
_cell.length_a   1.000
_cell.length_b   1.000
_cell.length_c   1.000
_cell.angle_alpha   90.00
_cell.angle_beta   90.00
_cell.angle_gamma   90.00
#
_symmetry.space_group_name_H-M   'P 1'
#
loop_
_entity.id
_entity.type
_entity.pdbx_description
1 polymer ?
#
loop_
_entity_poly.entity_id
_entity_poly.type
_entity_poly.pdbx_seq_one_letter_code
_entity_poly.pdbx_strand_id
1 'polypeptide(L)' 'MYELVEVTETSQLINYGANKVRFTNMVPTGSQVRGRIKVADIEQKGPGTSMTYEVTIEIDGQDRPACIAEVIMMAFPAEG' A
#
# COMPACT_ATOMS: atom_id res chain seq x y z
N MET A 1 14.10 -8.28 -7.77
CA MET A 1 12.91 -7.40 -7.84
C MET A 1 11.76 -8.21 -7.31
N TYR A 2 11.05 -7.74 -6.29
CA TYR A 2 9.83 -8.41 -5.82
C TYR A 2 8.67 -7.77 -6.55
N GLU A 3 7.95 -8.56 -7.32
CA GLU A 3 6.71 -8.16 -7.97
C GLU A 3 5.56 -8.57 -7.05
N LEU A 4 4.73 -7.61 -6.65
CA LEU A 4 3.62 -7.86 -5.73
C LEU A 4 2.31 -8.08 -6.50
N VAL A 5 2.03 -7.22 -7.47
CA VAL A 5 0.82 -7.26 -8.29
C VAL A 5 1.10 -6.59 -9.63
N GLU A 6 0.51 -7.14 -10.69
CA GLU A 6 0.40 -6.51 -11.99
C GLU A 6 -1.06 -6.02 -12.14
N VAL A 7 -1.25 -4.75 -12.52
CA VAL A 7 -2.58 -4.18 -12.77
C VAL A 7 -2.67 -3.83 -14.26
N THR A 8 -3.44 -4.62 -15.00
CA THR A 8 -3.61 -4.47 -16.45
C THR A 8 -4.91 -3.73 -16.79
N GLU A 9 -5.02 -3.26 -18.04
CA GLU A 9 -6.24 -2.65 -18.59
C GLU A 9 -6.81 -1.46 -17.80
N THR A 10 -5.97 -0.81 -16.99
CA THR A 10 -6.31 0.35 -16.16
C THR A 10 -5.84 1.65 -16.80
N SER A 11 -6.66 2.71 -16.72
CA SER A 11 -6.24 4.08 -17.10
C SER A 11 -5.84 4.93 -15.91
N GLN A 12 -6.39 4.63 -14.74
CA GLN A 12 -6.20 5.42 -13.53
C GLN A 12 -5.98 4.50 -12.33
N LEU A 13 -4.94 4.77 -11.55
CA LEU A 13 -4.69 4.14 -10.26
C LEU A 13 -4.68 5.23 -9.19
N ILE A 14 -5.68 5.20 -8.32
CA ILE A 14 -5.94 6.24 -7.33
C ILE A 14 -5.60 5.69 -5.95
N ASN A 15 -4.78 6.41 -5.18
CA ASN A 15 -4.71 6.19 -3.73
C ASN A 15 -6.03 6.67 -3.12
N TYR A 16 -6.86 5.73 -2.70
CA TYR A 16 -8.21 5.98 -2.20
C TYR A 16 -8.23 6.23 -0.69
N GLY A 17 -7.05 6.37 -0.07
CA GLY A 17 -6.86 6.60 1.35
C GLY A 17 -6.43 5.35 2.10
N ALA A 18 -6.66 5.36 3.40
CA ALA A 18 -6.26 4.28 4.30
C ALA A 18 -7.35 4.05 5.36
N ASN A 19 -7.62 2.79 5.66
CA ASN A 19 -8.55 2.41 6.73
C ASN A 19 -7.94 2.70 8.11
N LYS A 20 -6.69 2.30 8.31
CA LYS A 20 -5.93 2.51 9.54
C LYS A 20 -4.49 2.88 9.22
N VAL A 21 -3.95 3.81 10.00
CA VAL A 21 -2.53 4.17 10.00
C VAL A 21 -2.09 4.35 11.44
N ARG A 22 -0.95 3.77 11.81
CA ARG A 22 -0.32 3.92 13.11
C ARG A 22 1.17 4.19 12.92
N PHE A 23 1.61 5.37 13.35
CA PHE A 23 3.03 5.69 13.45
C PHE A 23 3.54 5.20 14.80
N THR A 24 4.17 4.04 14.79
CA THR A 24 4.59 3.34 16.01
C THR A 24 5.97 3.76 16.47
N ASN A 25 6.79 4.37 15.62
CA ASN A 25 8.15 4.78 15.99
C ASN A 25 8.56 6.05 15.24
N MET A 26 9.46 6.84 15.83
CA MET A 26 10.06 7.99 15.16
C MET A 26 11.05 7.52 14.11
N VAL A 27 11.17 8.27 13.01
CA VAL A 27 12.15 8.00 11.96
C VAL A 27 13.18 9.13 11.96
N PRO A 28 14.36 8.95 12.59
CA PRO A 28 15.42 9.94 12.52
C PRO A 28 15.86 10.22 11.08
N THR A 29 16.22 11.46 10.78
CA THR A 29 16.81 11.83 9.49
C THR A 29 18.04 10.97 9.19
N GLY A 30 18.12 10.44 7.96
CA GLY A 30 19.20 9.56 7.53
C GLY A 30 18.97 8.07 7.82
N SER A 31 17.87 7.71 8.49
CA SER A 31 17.51 6.29 8.67
C SER A 31 17.18 5.63 7.34
N GLN A 32 17.56 4.36 7.19
CA GLN A 32 17.07 3.53 6.10
C GLN A 32 15.77 2.84 6.51
N VAL A 33 14.78 2.84 5.61
CA VAL A 33 13.47 2.21 5.84
C VAL A 33 13.17 1.18 4.77
N ARG A 34 12.41 0.14 5.13
CA ARG A 34 11.95 -0.90 4.21
C ARG A 34 10.45 -1.10 4.31
N GLY A 35 9.76 -1.05 3.17
CA GLY A 35 8.36 -1.43 3.08
C GLY A 35 8.19 -2.94 2.94
N ARG A 36 7.33 -3.53 3.77
CA ARG A 36 6.75 -4.85 3.57
C ARG A 36 5.27 -4.68 3.26
N ILE A 37 4.86 -5.19 2.12
CA ILE A 37 3.51 -5.02 1.61
C ILE A 37 2.94 -6.40 1.31
N LYS A 38 1.69 -6.64 1.69
CA LYS A 38 0.90 -7.77 1.21
C LYS A 38 -0.45 -7.28 0.68
N VAL A 39 -0.96 -7.95 -0.34
CA VAL A 39 -2.36 -7.77 -0.77
C VAL A 39 -3.23 -8.45 0.26
N ALA A 40 -4.08 -7.67 0.94
CA ALA A 40 -5.02 -8.18 1.93
C ALA A 40 -6.36 -8.55 1.31
N ASP A 41 -6.80 -7.80 0.31
CA ASP A 41 -8.08 -8.02 -0.38
C ASP A 41 -8.09 -7.37 -1.77
N ILE A 42 -8.86 -7.96 -2.69
CA ILE A 42 -9.16 -7.40 -4.02
C ILE A 42 -10.65 -7.59 -4.28
N GLU A 43 -11.35 -6.50 -4.58
CA GLU A 43 -12.81 -6.48 -4.77
C GLU A 43 -13.19 -5.60 -5.97
N GLN A 44 -14.08 -6.10 -6.84
CA GLN A 44 -14.69 -5.27 -7.89
C GLN A 44 -15.69 -4.29 -7.26
N LYS A 45 -15.51 -2.98 -7.49
CA LYS A 45 -16.39 -1.90 -7.03
C LYS A 45 -16.89 -1.06 -8.20
N GLY A 46 -18.05 -1.45 -8.72
CA GLY A 46 -18.65 -0.81 -9.90
C GLY A 46 -17.70 -0.90 -11.10
N PRO A 47 -17.40 0.21 -11.79
CA PRO A 47 -16.46 0.17 -12.91
C PRO A 47 -15.00 -0.06 -12.48
N GLY A 48 -14.64 0.13 -11.20
CA GLY A 48 -13.26 0.00 -10.72
C GLY A 48 -12.99 -1.26 -9.89
N THR A 49 -11.72 -1.49 -9.59
CA THR A 49 -11.23 -2.56 -8.72
C THR A 49 -10.55 -1.95 -7.51
N SER A 50 -11.05 -2.28 -6.32
CA SER A 50 -10.49 -1.92 -5.03
C SER A 50 -9.44 -2.94 -4.61
N MET A 51 -8.26 -2.48 -4.22
CA MET A 51 -7.18 -3.31 -3.69
C MET A 51 -6.78 -2.78 -2.33
N THR A 52 -6.88 -3.63 -1.31
CA THR A 52 -6.46 -3.31 0.06
C THR A 52 -5.09 -3.91 0.30
N TYR A 53 -4.14 -3.08 0.72
CA TYR A 53 -2.77 -3.47 1.04
C TYR A 53 -2.50 -3.28 2.53
N GLU A 54 -1.98 -4.32 3.18
CA GLU A 54 -1.35 -4.15 4.48
C GLU A 54 0.12 -3.80 4.29
N VAL A 55 0.52 -2.66 4.86
CA VAL A 55 1.86 -2.09 4.73
C VAL A 55 2.50 -1.98 6.11
N THR A 56 3.71 -2.52 6.25
CA THR A 56 4.58 -2.28 7.41
C THR A 56 5.85 -1.59 6.93
N ILE A 57 6.17 -0.44 7.53
CA ILE A 57 7.42 0.29 7.28
C ILE A 57 8.38 -0.03 8.42
N GLU A 58 9.42 -0.80 8.13
CA GLU A 58 10.50 -1.16 9.05
C GLU A 58 11.61 -0.10 8.98
N ILE A 59 12.37 0.06 10.07
CA ILE A 59 13.60 0.88 10.12
C ILE A 59 14.77 -0.09 10.29
N ASP A 60 15.84 0.07 9.51
CA ASP A 60 17.01 -0.79 9.64
C ASP A 60 17.62 -0.73 11.04
N GLY A 61 17.96 -1.89 11.60
CA GLY A 61 18.49 -2.03 12.96
C GLY A 61 17.50 -1.76 14.11
N GLN A 62 16.19 -1.61 13.85
CA GLN A 62 15.18 -1.43 14.91
C GLN A 62 14.07 -2.47 14.86
N ASP A 63 13.70 -3.01 16.02
CA ASP A 63 12.64 -4.03 16.14
C ASP A 63 11.24 -3.44 15.95
N ARG A 64 11.04 -2.17 16.34
CA ARG A 64 9.74 -1.51 16.25
C ARG A 64 9.58 -0.81 14.90
N PRO A 65 8.53 -1.13 14.11
CA PRO A 65 8.33 -0.48 12.82
C PRO A 65 8.02 1.01 12.98
N ALA A 66 8.30 1.78 11.94
CA ALA A 66 7.90 3.19 11.83
C ALA A 66 6.39 3.33 11.68
N CYS A 67 5.79 2.52 10.80
CA CYS A 67 4.38 2.63 10.43
C CYS A 67 3.77 1.25 10.17
N ILE A 68 2.53 1.07 10.61
CA ILE A 68 1.65 -0.03 10.21
C ILE A 68 0.39 0.60 9.63
N ALA A 69 0.05 0.26 8.39
CA ALA A 69 -1.05 0.86 7.65
C ALA A 69 -1.82 -0.18 6.84
N GLU A 70 -3.08 0.16 6.56
CA GLU A 70 -3.92 -0.53 5.59
C GLU A 70 -4.40 0.49 4.56
N VAL A 71 -3.88 0.39 3.34
CA VAL A 71 -4.02 1.37 2.27
C VAL A 71 -4.92 0.82 1.19
N ILE A 72 -5.80 1.64 0.63
CA ILE A 72 -6.70 1.27 -0.45
C ILE A 72 -6.23 1.93 -1.74
N MET A 73 -6.04 1.14 -2.79
CA MET A 73 -5.87 1.64 -4.15
C MET A 73 -7.09 1.27 -4.98
N MET A 74 -7.58 2.22 -5.78
CA MET A 74 -8.65 1.98 -6.75
C MET A 74 -8.06 2.04 -8.16
N ALA A 75 -8.19 0.95 -8.91
CA ALA A 75 -7.92 0.93 -10.34
C ALA A 75 -9.22 1.13 -11.13
N PHE A 76 -9.20 1.95 -12.17
CA PHE A 76 -10.34 2.13 -13.07
C PHE A 76 -9.93 1.82 -14.51
N PRO A 77 -10.79 1.15 -15.29
CA PRO A 77 -10.50 0.79 -16.66
C PRO A 77 -10.28 2.04 -17.52
N ALA A 78 -9.62 1.87 -18.66
CA ALA A 78 -9.68 2.88 -19.70
C ALA A 78 -11.13 3.02 -20.20
N GLU A 79 -11.62 4.25 -20.32
CA GLU A 79 -12.85 4.50 -21.07
C GLU A 79 -12.59 4.05 -22.53
N GLY A 80 -13.51 3.25 -23.05
CA GLY A 80 -13.51 2.82 -24.46
C GLY A 80 -14.06 3.89 -25.38
#